data_AF-A0A7C0XKI5-F1
#
_entry.id   AF-A0A7C0XKI5-F1
#
_cell.length_a   1.000
_cell.length_b   1.000
_cell.length_c   1.000
_cell.angle_alpha   90.00
_cell.angle_beta   90.00
_cell.angle_gamma   90.00
#
_symmetry.space_group_name_H-M   'P 1'
#
loop_
_entity.id
_entity.type
_entity.pdbx_description
1 polymer ?
#
loop_
_entity_poly.entity_id
_entity_poly.type
_entity_poly.pdbx_seq_one_letter_code
_entity_poly.pdbx_strand_id
1 'polypeptide(L)'
;MLSKESFREISPADFFYRNRDIAGFSNPSRAVYSTIREILENSLDACEIGGFPPDILIKLETLEYTPSGTQILKITAIDNGTGVPHKYVPQAFGQVFFGSKYVLRQS
;
A
#
# COMPACT_ATOMS: atom_id res chain seq x y z
N MET A 1 27.25 1.92 35.81
CA MET A 1 27.68 2.00 34.40
C MET A 1 26.57 2.75 33.66
N LEU A 2 26.81 4.00 33.26
CA LEU A 2 25.85 4.73 32.42
C LEU A 2 25.75 4.00 31.08
N SER A 3 24.55 3.56 30.70
CA SER A 3 24.31 2.97 29.39
C SER A 3 24.72 4.00 28.34
N LYS A 4 25.76 3.70 27.57
CA LYS A 4 26.25 4.55 26.49
C LYS A 4 25.13 4.62 25.44
N GLU A 5 24.43 5.74 25.36
CA GLU A 5 23.35 5.89 24.38
C GLU A 5 23.92 5.75 22.96
N SER A 6 23.30 4.89 22.14
CA SER A 6 23.67 4.72 20.74
C SER A 6 22.59 5.34 19.87
N PHE A 7 22.92 6.45 19.21
CA PHE A 7 22.06 7.04 18.20
C PHE A 7 22.08 6.16 16.95
N ARG A 8 20.90 5.83 16.41
CA ARG A 8 20.75 5.05 15.18
C ARG A 8 19.65 5.67 14.33
N GLU A 9 19.89 5.73 13.04
CA GLU A 9 18.88 6.05 12.04
C GLU A 9 18.27 4.77 11.48
N ILE A 10 16.99 4.81 11.10
CA ILE A 10 16.29 3.72 10.44
C ILE A 10 15.63 4.26 9.18
N SER A 11 15.60 3.44 8.13
CA SER A 11 14.87 3.82 6.91
C SER A 11 13.36 3.84 7.18
N PRO A 12 12.56 4.58 6.39
CA PRO A 12 11.10 4.52 6.47
C PRO A 12 10.55 3.10 6.30
N ALA A 13 11.17 2.30 5.41
CA ALA A 13 10.80 0.90 5.22
C ALA A 13 11.04 0.07 6.49
N ASP A 14 12.20 0.22 7.13
CA ASP A 14 12.49 -0.45 8.40
C ASP A 14 11.54 -0.01 9.53
N PHE A 15 11.17 1.28 9.55
CA PHE A 15 10.22 1.80 10.52
C PHE A 15 8.85 1.11 10.40
N PHE A 16 8.26 1.05 9.20
CA PHE A 16 6.97 0.38 9.02
C PHE A 16 7.05 -1.15 9.16
N TYR A 17 8.18 -1.75 8.78
CA TYR A 17 8.38 -3.19 8.98
C TYR A 17 8.32 -3.56 10.47
N ARG A 18 8.91 -2.72 11.34
CA ARG A 18 8.89 -2.90 12.80
C ARG A 18 7.56 -2.49 13.44
N ASN A 19 6.83 -1.55 12.82
CA ASN A 19 5.62 -0.94 13.38
C ASN A 19 4.41 -1.13 12.44
N ARG A 20 4.10 -2.38 12.08
CA ARG A 20 3.03 -2.72 11.11
C ARG A 20 1.66 -2.18 11.49
N ASP A 21 1.38 -2.05 12.78
CA ASP A 21 0.10 -1.54 13.30
C ASP A 21 -0.18 -0.10 12.86
N ILE A 22 0.87 0.73 12.75
CA ILE A 22 0.77 2.13 12.32
C ILE A 22 0.26 2.21 10.88
N ALA A 23 0.69 1.28 10.02
CA ALA A 23 0.23 1.17 8.65
C ALA A 23 -1.11 0.42 8.49
N GLY A 24 -1.75 0.01 9.60
CA GLY A 24 -3.02 -0.72 9.56
C GLY A 24 -2.91 -2.24 9.42
N PHE A 25 -1.69 -2.80 9.41
CA PHE A 25 -1.43 -4.23 9.19
C PHE A 25 -1.33 -5.04 10.50
N SER A 26 -2.19 -4.73 11.47
CA SER A 26 -2.17 -5.31 12.83
C SER A 26 -2.75 -6.72 12.94
N ASN A 27 -3.75 -7.04 12.11
CA ASN A 27 -4.37 -8.36 12.06
C ASN A 27 -4.85 -8.65 10.63
N PRO A 28 -5.10 -9.93 10.26
CA PRO A 28 -5.44 -10.30 8.89
C PRO A 28 -6.66 -9.55 8.34
N SER A 29 -7.75 -9.43 9.10
CA SER A 29 -8.97 -8.76 8.65
C SER A 29 -8.73 -7.27 8.36
N ARG A 30 -8.03 -6.58 9.27
CA ARG A 30 -7.68 -5.17 9.08
C ARG A 30 -6.68 -4.97 7.94
N ALA A 31 -5.72 -5.87 7.79
CA ALA A 31 -4.78 -5.86 6.68
C ALA A 31 -5.47 -5.99 5.33
N VAL A 32 -6.46 -6.88 5.21
CA VAL A 32 -7.28 -7.01 3.98
C VAL A 32 -8.06 -5.74 3.71
N TYR A 33 -8.76 -5.19 4.72
CA TYR A 33 -9.48 -3.93 4.58
C TYR A 33 -8.57 -2.78 4.15
N SER A 34 -7.43 -2.60 4.84
CA SER A 34 -6.44 -1.57 4.52
C SER A 34 -5.92 -1.73 3.09
N THR A 35 -5.58 -2.96 2.67
CA THR A 35 -5.06 -3.20 1.32
C THR A 35 -6.08 -2.83 0.24
N ILE A 36 -7.33 -3.26 0.41
CA ILE A 36 -8.41 -2.94 -0.55
C ILE A 36 -8.67 -1.44 -0.58
N ARG A 37 -8.75 -0.80 0.59
CA ARG A 37 -9.00 0.64 0.71
C ARG A 37 -7.92 1.45 0.00
N GLU A 38 -6.64 1.19 0.30
CA GLU A 38 -5.51 1.94 -0.28
C GLU A 38 -5.44 1.77 -1.80
N ILE A 39 -5.71 0.56 -2.32
CA ILE A 39 -5.72 0.33 -3.76
C ILE A 39 -6.90 1.06 -4.41
N LEU A 40 -8.09 0.99 -3.81
CA LEU A 40 -9.28 1.67 -4.33
C LEU A 40 -9.11 3.18 -4.35
N GLU A 41 -8.58 3.78 -3.26
CA GLU A 41 -8.28 5.21 -3.19
C GLU A 41 -7.27 5.62 -4.28
N ASN A 42 -6.23 4.82 -4.51
CA ASN A 42 -5.27 5.08 -5.59
C ASN A 42 -5.90 4.99 -6.99
N SER A 43 -6.76 4.01 -7.24
CA SER A 43 -7.47 3.87 -8.52
C SER A 43 -8.46 5.02 -8.76
N LEU A 44 -9.20 5.44 -7.73
CA LEU A 44 -10.11 6.59 -7.81
C LEU A 44 -9.37 7.88 -8.14
N ASP A 45 -8.26 8.15 -7.45
CA ASP A 45 -7.43 9.34 -7.72
C ASP A 45 -6.86 9.32 -9.14
N ALA A 46 -6.44 8.15 -9.63
CA ALA A 46 -5.95 8.00 -11.00
C ALA A 46 -7.06 8.27 -12.04
N CYS A 47 -8.30 7.88 -11.77
CA CYS A 47 -9.45 8.18 -12.63
C CYS A 47 -9.79 9.68 -12.60
N GLU A 48 -9.80 10.28 -11.40
CA GLU A 48 -10.08 11.71 -11.21
C GLU A 48 -9.05 12.58 -11.95
N ILE A 49 -7.76 12.27 -11.83
CA ILE A 49 -6.69 12.96 -12.58
C ILE A 49 -6.93 12.89 -14.09
N GLY A 50 -7.36 11.73 -14.59
CA GLY A 50 -7.65 11.52 -16.00
C GLY A 50 -8.95 12.16 -16.49
N GLY A 51 -9.82 12.57 -15.57
CA GLY A 51 -11.17 13.05 -15.90
C GLY A 51 -12.09 11.95 -16.44
N PHE A 52 -11.83 10.69 -16.11
CA PHE A 52 -12.62 9.54 -16.57
C PHE A 52 -13.62 9.11 -15.48
N PRO A 53 -14.84 8.68 -15.84
CA PRO A 53 -15.69 7.93 -14.93
C PRO A 53 -14.94 6.65 -14.47
N PRO A 54 -14.82 6.40 -13.16
CA PRO A 54 -14.09 5.24 -12.66
C PRO A 54 -14.77 3.93 -13.07
N ASP A 55 -14.02 3.05 -13.72
CA ASP A 55 -14.36 1.63 -13.93
C ASP A 55 -13.28 0.80 -13.25
N ILE A 56 -13.63 0.25 -12.07
CA ILE A 56 -12.67 -0.39 -11.17
C ILE A 56 -13.20 -1.78 -10.80
N LEU A 57 -12.41 -2.81 -11.12
CA LEU A 57 -12.63 -4.18 -10.71
C LEU A 57 -11.72 -4.53 -9.53
N ILE A 58 -12.31 -4.94 -8.41
CA ILE A 58 -11.58 -5.53 -7.28
C ILE A 58 -11.94 -7.00 -7.16
N LYS A 59 -10.93 -7.86 -7.12
CA LYS A 59 -11.06 -9.31 -6.94
C LYS A 59 -10.26 -9.76 -5.73
N LEU A 60 -10.89 -10.54 -4.85
CA LEU A 60 -10.27 -11.18 -3.69
C LEU A 60 -10.38 -12.70 -3.86
N GLU A 61 -9.25 -13.38 -3.82
CA GLU A 61 -9.16 -14.83 -3.99
C GLU A 61 -8.34 -15.44 -2.86
N THR A 62 -8.78 -16.59 -2.32
CA THR A 62 -7.94 -17.41 -1.44
C THR A 62 -7.09 -18.32 -2.32
N LEU A 63 -5.77 -18.19 -2.21
CA LEU A 63 -4.82 -19.02 -2.97
C LEU A 63 -4.54 -20.35 -2.27
N GLU A 64 -4.22 -20.27 -0.98
CA GLU A 64 -3.87 -21.45 -0.18
C GLU A 64 -4.13 -21.21 1.32
N TYR A 65 -4.12 -22.31 2.06
CA TYR A 65 -4.08 -22.30 3.52
C TYR A 65 -2.71 -22.80 3.96
N THR A 66 -2.03 -22.03 4.81
CA THR A 66 -0.78 -22.49 5.42
C THR A 66 -1.05 -23.69 6.33
N PRO A 67 -0.02 -24.50 6.67
CA PRO A 67 -0.17 -25.58 7.65
C PRO A 67 -0.69 -25.12 9.02
N SER A 68 -0.52 -23.84 9.36
CA SER A 68 -1.05 -23.21 10.57
C SER A 68 -2.51 -22.74 10.46
N GLY A 69 -3.17 -22.97 9.32
CA GLY A 69 -4.55 -22.54 9.04
C GLY A 69 -4.69 -21.09 8.59
N THR A 70 -3.59 -20.39 8.33
CA THR A 70 -3.61 -18.99 7.85
C THR A 70 -3.94 -18.96 6.36
N GLN A 71 -4.85 -18.10 5.94
CA GLN A 71 -5.17 -17.92 4.52
C GLN A 71 -4.15 -17.04 3.83
N ILE A 72 -3.66 -17.48 2.67
CA ILE A 72 -2.93 -16.63 1.73
C ILE A 72 -3.93 -16.11 0.71
N LEU A 73 -4.07 -14.79 0.67
CA LEU A 73 -5.05 -14.10 -0.14
C LEU A 73 -4.34 -13.37 -1.30
N LYS A 74 -4.96 -13.40 -2.47
CA LYS A 74 -4.61 -12.57 -3.62
C LYS A 74 -5.67 -11.51 -3.80
N ILE A 75 -5.24 -10.25 -3.75
CA ILE A 75 -6.06 -9.10 -4.11
C ILE A 75 -5.59 -8.63 -5.48
N THR A 76 -6.52 -8.46 -6.41
CA THR A 76 -6.27 -7.90 -7.74
C THR A 76 -7.18 -6.70 -7.93
N ALA A 77 -6.61 -5.60 -8.39
CA ALA A 77 -7.35 -4.42 -8.81
C ALA A 77 -7.00 -4.09 -10.26
N ILE A 78 -8.02 -3.73 -11.03
CA ILE A 78 -7.88 -3.26 -12.40
C ILE A 78 -8.71 -1.98 -12.48
N ASP A 79 -8.12 -0.91 -12.98
CA ASP A 79 -8.78 0.37 -13.19
C ASP A 79 -8.51 0.91 -14.60
N ASN A 80 -9.35 1.85 -15.03
CA ASN A 80 -9.20 2.63 -16.26
C ASN A 80 -8.54 4.00 -16.03
N GLY A 81 -7.80 4.17 -14.93
CA GLY A 81 -7.13 5.41 -14.58
C GLY A 81 -5.93 5.73 -15.47
N THR A 82 -5.21 6.80 -15.16
CA THR A 82 -4.04 7.24 -15.95
C THR A 82 -2.87 6.25 -15.94
N GLY A 83 -2.89 5.25 -15.06
CA GLY A 83 -1.80 4.32 -14.83
C GLY A 83 -0.55 4.97 -14.21
N VAL A 84 0.52 4.18 -14.10
CA VAL A 84 1.83 4.61 -13.60
C VAL A 84 2.84 4.60 -14.75
N PRO A 85 3.59 5.69 -15.01
CA PRO A 85 4.62 5.69 -16.03
C PRO A 85 5.65 4.58 -15.77
N HIS A 86 5.97 3.79 -16.79
CA HIS A 86 6.78 2.56 -16.65
C HIS A 86 8.11 2.77 -15.88
N LYS A 87 8.79 3.89 -16.13
CA LYS A 87 10.06 4.26 -15.47
C LYS A 87 9.96 4.47 -13.96
N TYR A 88 8.75 4.69 -13.42
CA TYR A 88 8.50 4.92 -12.00
C TYR A 88 7.82 3.74 -11.30
N VAL A 89 7.44 2.68 -12.02
CA VAL A 89 6.80 1.50 -11.42
C VAL A 89 7.63 0.92 -10.26
N PRO A 90 8.96 0.72 -10.37
CA PRO A 90 9.74 0.18 -9.25
C PRO A 90 9.67 1.05 -8.00
N GLN A 91 9.77 2.38 -8.14
CA GLN A 91 9.75 3.30 -7.01
C GLN A 91 8.34 3.43 -6.43
N ALA A 92 7.30 3.50 -7.27
CA ALA A 92 5.90 3.63 -6.86
C ALA A 92 5.43 2.50 -5.94
N PHE A 93 5.92 1.27 -6.15
CA PHE A 93 5.53 0.11 -5.35
C PHE A 93 6.61 -0.36 -4.36
N GLY A 94 7.88 0.02 -4.57
CA GLY A 94 9.02 -0.47 -3.79
C GLY A 94 9.65 0.55 -2.84
N GLN A 95 9.35 1.84 -2.97
CA GLN A 95 9.93 2.89 -2.14
C GLN A 95 8.87 3.56 -1.26
N VAL A 96 9.07 3.47 0.05
CA VAL A 96 8.22 4.15 1.03
C VAL A 96 8.37 5.66 0.86
N PHE A 97 7.25 6.38 0.94
CA PHE A 97 7.15 7.84 0.73
C PHE A 97 7.59 8.31 -0.67
N PHE A 98 7.27 7.53 -1.69
CA PHE A 98 7.38 7.93 -3.09
C PHE A 98 5.98 8.08 -3.70
N GLY A 99 5.72 9.17 -4.40
CA GLY A 99 4.42 9.39 -5.03
C GLY A 99 4.31 10.73 -5.74
N SER A 100 3.33 10.84 -6.64
CA SER A 100 3.01 12.07 -7.38
C SER A 100 2.10 13.04 -6.60
N LYS A 101 1.63 12.63 -5.41
CA LYS A 101 0.61 13.33 -4.61
C LYS A 101 1.19 14.35 -3.60
N TYR A 102 2.50 14.58 -3.59
CA TYR A 102 3.16 15.58 -2.71
C TYR A 102 3.02 17.02 -3.22
N VAL A 103 1.86 17.35 -3.80
CA VAL A 103 1.50 18.70 -4.26
C VAL A 103 0.27 19.15 -3.48
N LEU A 104 0.12 20.46 -3.26
CA LEU A 104 -1.09 21.02 -2.66
C LEU A 104 -2.28 20.68 -3.56
N ARG A 105 -3.06 19.67 -3.16
CA ARG A 105 -4.28 19.25 -3.83
C ARG A 105 -5.32 18.96 -2.76
N GLN A 106 -6.53 19.44 -3.00
CA GLN A 106 -7.65 19.25 -2.08
C GLN A 106 -8.03 17.77 -2.05
N SER A 107 -8.09 17.21 -0.84
CA SER A 107 -8.62 15.89 -0.50
C SER A 107 -10.14 15.92 -0.37
#